data_AF-A0A645AB01-F1
#
_entry.id   AF-A0A645AB01-F1
#
_cell.length_a   1.000
_cell.length_b   1.000
_cell.length_c   1.000
_cell.angle_alpha   90.00
_cell.angle_beta   90.00
_cell.angle_gamma   90.00
#
_symmetry.space_group_name_H-M   'P 1'
#
loop_
_entity.id
_entity.type
_entity.pdbx_description
1 polymer ?
#
loop_
_entity_poly.entity_id
_entity_poly.type
_entity_poly.pdbx_seq_one_letter_code
_entity_poly.pdbx_strand_id
1 'polypeptide(L)'
;MPGTQGIYGLLVAILIMLKVGLLSGASVALTTQQGAYLLGASLPICLVGIFSAIAQGKTAAAGIMMIAKRPEEIAKGMVFAAMVETYAVFSLLISILLLNSIVL
;
A
#
# COMPACT_ATOMS: atom_id res chain seq x y z
N MET A 1 7.38 8.53 9.54
CA MET A 1 6.58 7.30 9.27
C MET A 1 6.15 7.28 7.80
N PRO A 2 6.90 6.56 6.94
CA PRO A 2 6.44 6.13 5.61
C PRO A 2 6.62 4.60 5.37
N GLY A 3 6.76 3.82 6.45
CA GLY A 3 7.07 2.39 6.37
C GLY A 3 5.84 1.50 6.13
N THR A 4 4.64 1.97 6.46
CA THR A 4 3.41 1.16 6.36
C THR A 4 3.03 0.87 4.92
N GLN A 5 3.28 1.80 4.00
CA GLN A 5 3.08 1.60 2.56
C GLN A 5 3.94 0.46 2.00
N GLY A 6 5.17 0.31 2.50
CA GLY A 6 6.05 -0.81 2.16
C GLY A 6 5.47 -2.15 2.62
N ILE A 7 4.89 -2.19 3.83
CA ILE A 7 4.23 -3.39 4.36
C ILE A 7 2.98 -3.75 3.53
N TYR A 8 2.20 -2.76 3.10
CA TYR A 8 1.04 -2.98 2.23
C TYR A 8 1.45 -3.55 0.86
N GLY A 9 2.52 -3.03 0.26
CA GLY A 9 3.09 -3.60 -0.98
C GLY A 9 3.60 -5.02 -0.79
N LEU A 10 4.29 -5.29 0.31
CA LEU A 10 4.76 -6.65 0.67
C LEU A 10 3.58 -7.62 0.82
N LEU A 11 2.49 -7.19 1.48
CA LEU A 11 1.29 -8.01 1.63
C LEU A 11 0.71 -8.40 0.27
N VAL A 12 0.53 -7.45 -0.66
CA VAL A 12 0.02 -7.76 -2.00
C VAL A 12 0.96 -8.69 -2.76
N ALA A 13 2.28 -8.50 -2.65
CA ALA A 13 3.25 -9.42 -3.25
C ALA A 13 3.12 -10.85 -2.72
N ILE A 14 2.99 -11.01 -1.39
CA ILE A 14 2.77 -12.33 -0.77
C ILE A 14 1.46 -12.95 -1.25
N LEU A 15 0.38 -12.17 -1.33
CA LEU A 15 -0.91 -12.65 -1.82
C LEU A 15 -0.84 -13.12 -3.28
N ILE A 16 -0.09 -12.41 -4.15
CA ILE A 16 0.16 -12.84 -5.53
C ILE A 16 0.93 -14.17 -5.53
N MET A 17 2.03 -14.26 -4.78
CA MET A 17 2.85 -15.49 -4.71
C MET A 17 2.06 -16.70 -4.20
N LEU A 18 1.16 -16.50 -3.24
CA LEU A 18 0.23 -17.54 -2.77
C LEU A 18 -0.77 -17.92 -3.87
N LYS A 19 -1.39 -16.93 -4.53
CA LYS A 19 -2.41 -17.17 -5.55
C LYS A 19 -1.87 -17.97 -6.73
N VAL A 20 -0.66 -17.68 -7.20
CA VAL A 20 -0.03 -18.40 -8.33
C VAL A 20 0.62 -19.72 -7.92
N GLY A 21 0.55 -20.10 -6.64
CA GLY A 21 1.10 -21.35 -6.13
C GLY A 21 2.62 -21.34 -5.93
N LEU A 22 3.31 -20.21 -6.07
CA LEU A 22 4.78 -20.11 -6.01
C LEU A 22 5.33 -20.56 -4.66
N LEU A 23 4.63 -20.26 -3.56
CA LEU A 23 5.03 -20.67 -2.21
C LEU A 23 4.64 -22.11 -1.85
N SER A 24 3.74 -22.72 -2.62
CA SER A 24 3.25 -24.09 -2.37
C SER A 24 4.04 -25.18 -3.10
N GLY A 25 4.92 -24.79 -4.02
CA GLY A 25 5.62 -25.72 -4.91
C GLY A 25 4.77 -26.26 -6.08
N ALA A 26 3.48 -25.93 -6.12
CA ALA A 26 2.55 -26.27 -7.20
C ALA A 26 2.18 -25.01 -8.01
N SER A 27 3.12 -24.50 -8.80
CA SER A 27 2.90 -23.30 -9.61
C SER A 27 1.82 -23.53 -10.67
N VAL A 28 0.87 -22.60 -10.78
CA VAL A 28 -0.16 -22.62 -11.83
C VAL A 28 0.44 -22.15 -13.16
N ALA A 29 0.12 -22.83 -14.26
CA ALA A 29 0.50 -22.39 -15.59
C ALA A 29 -0.35 -21.16 -15.98
N LEU A 30 0.28 -19.98 -16.01
CA LEU A 30 -0.41 -18.73 -16.31
C LEU A 30 -0.41 -18.44 -17.81
N THR A 31 -1.56 -17.99 -18.32
CA THR A 31 -1.63 -17.31 -19.62
C THR A 31 -1.05 -15.89 -19.51
N THR A 32 -0.59 -15.34 -20.64
CA THR A 32 -0.12 -13.94 -20.69
C THR A 32 -1.19 -12.96 -20.22
N GLN A 33 -2.46 -13.24 -20.49
CA GLN A 33 -3.59 -12.42 -20.05
C GLN A 33 -3.75 -12.42 -18.52
N GLN A 34 -3.66 -13.59 -17.87
CA GLN A 34 -3.69 -13.68 -16.42
C GLN A 34 -2.50 -12.97 -15.77
N GLY A 35 -1.31 -13.08 -16.37
CA GLY A 35 -0.12 -12.34 -15.93
C GLY A 35 -0.34 -10.82 -15.98
N ALA A 36 -0.94 -10.31 -17.07
CA ALA A 36 -1.27 -8.89 -17.19
C ALA A 36 -2.30 -8.44 -16.14
N TYR A 37 -3.30 -9.27 -15.81
CA TYR A 37 -4.26 -8.96 -14.76
C TYR A 37 -3.62 -8.91 -13.37
N LEU A 38 -2.71 -9.83 -13.05
CA LEU A 38 -1.97 -9.82 -11.79
C LEU A 38 -1.08 -8.57 -11.67
N LEU A 39 -0.40 -8.19 -12.75
CA LEU A 39 0.36 -6.95 -12.80
C LEU A 39 -0.57 -5.75 -12.56
N GLY A 40 -1.68 -5.66 -13.29
CA GLY A 40 -2.68 -4.61 -13.13
C GLY A 40 -3.25 -4.52 -11.71
N ALA A 41 -3.50 -5.67 -11.07
CA ALA A 41 -4.00 -5.73 -9.69
C ALA A 41 -2.98 -5.19 -8.65
N SER A 42 -1.68 -5.22 -8.95
CA SER A 42 -0.63 -4.69 -8.06
C SER A 42 -0.35 -3.19 -8.23
N LEU A 43 -0.74 -2.60 -9.36
CA LEU A 43 -0.45 -1.20 -9.68
C LEU A 43 -1.04 -0.19 -8.68
N PRO A 44 -2.28 -0.33 -8.18
CA PRO A 44 -2.87 0.66 -7.29
C PRO A 44 -2.01 0.85 -6.03
N ILE A 45 -1.64 -0.24 -5.33
CA ILE A 45 -0.79 -0.14 -4.14
C ILE A 45 0.64 0.30 -4.48
N CYS A 46 1.18 -0.12 -5.62
CA CYS A 46 2.52 0.26 -6.04
C CYS A 46 2.64 1.78 -6.25
N LEU A 47 1.75 2.34 -7.07
CA LEU A 47 1.81 3.76 -7.44
C LEU A 47 1.34 4.65 -6.28
N VAL A 48 0.14 4.40 -5.75
CA VAL A 48 -0.42 5.25 -4.69
C VAL A 48 0.33 5.08 -3.37
N GLY A 49 0.86 3.88 -3.09
CA GLY A 49 1.73 3.66 -1.93
C GLY A 49 2.96 4.57 -1.96
N ILE A 50 3.62 4.73 -3.12
CA ILE A 50 4.76 5.64 -3.26
C ILE A 50 4.35 7.10 -3.01
N PHE A 51 3.28 7.56 -3.67
CA PHE A 51 2.84 8.95 -3.52
C PHE A 51 2.35 9.27 -2.10
N SER A 52 1.60 8.34 -1.48
CA SER A 52 1.14 8.45 -0.09
C SER A 52 2.32 8.48 0.88
N ALA A 53 3.33 7.63 0.70
CA ALA A 53 4.52 7.61 1.56
C ALA A 53 5.28 8.95 1.52
N ILE A 54 5.45 9.53 0.33
CA ILE A 54 6.10 10.84 0.17
C ILE A 54 5.28 11.94 0.85
N ALA A 55 3.97 11.96 0.62
CA ALA A 55 3.08 12.93 1.23
C ALA A 55 3.04 12.80 2.76
N GLN A 56 3.00 11.57 3.30
CA GLN A 56 2.98 11.32 4.74
C GLN A 56 4.29 11.75 5.40
N GLY A 57 5.42 11.51 4.73
CA GLY A 57 6.73 12.01 5.18
C GLY A 57 6.75 13.54 5.31
N LYS A 58 6.23 14.25 4.32
CA LYS A 58 6.10 15.72 4.35
C LYS A 58 5.16 16.20 5.44
N THR A 59 3.99 15.56 5.59
CA THR A 59 3.02 15.89 6.64
C THR A 59 3.59 15.65 8.04
N ALA A 60 4.33 14.56 8.24
CA ALA A 60 5.00 14.28 9.51
C ALA A 60 6.07 15.33 9.83
N ALA A 61 6.88 15.74 8.85
CA ALA A 61 7.88 16.80 9.03
C ALA A 61 7.22 18.14 9.41
N ALA A 62 6.13 18.51 8.73
CA ALA A 62 5.36 19.71 9.07
C ALA A 62 4.73 19.62 10.48
N GLY A 63 4.24 18.43 10.85
CA GLY A 63 3.72 18.14 12.18
C GLY A 63 4.77 18.33 13.28
N ILE A 64 5.99 17.87 13.07
CA ILE A 64 7.12 18.08 14.00
C ILE A 64 7.40 19.57 14.18
N MET A 65 7.44 20.34 13.09
CA MET A 65 7.67 21.80 13.15
C MET A 65 6.54 22.54 13.88
N MET A 66 5.29 22.09 13.74
CA MET A 66 4.15 22.62 14.48
C MET A 66 4.28 22.33 15.98
N ILE A 67 4.57 21.09 16.34
CA ILE A 67 4.72 20.62 17.74
C ILE A 67 5.88 21.34 18.43
N ALA A 68 6.96 21.64 17.72
CA ALA A 68 8.09 22.40 18.25
C ALA A 68 7.71 23.81 18.74
N LYS A 69 6.65 24.41 18.18
CA LYS A 69 6.15 25.74 18.58
C LYS A 69 4.92 25.66 19.50
N ARG A 70 4.14 24.59 19.36
CA ARG A 70 2.86 24.33 20.05
C ARG A 70 2.79 22.87 20.46
N PRO A 71 3.47 22.47 21.54
CA PRO A 71 3.54 21.06 21.96
C PRO A 71 2.17 20.45 22.25
N GLU A 72 1.19 21.27 22.64
CA GLU A 72 -0.21 20.89 22.86
C GLU A 72 -0.93 20.38 21.58
N GLU A 73 -0.40 20.68 20.39
CA GLU A 73 -1.00 20.31 19.09
C GLU A 73 -0.51 18.94 18.55
N ILE A 74 0.16 18.13 19.38
CA ILE A 74 0.68 16.80 18.98
C ILE A 74 -0.37 15.90 18.33
N ALA A 75 -1.59 15.88 18.89
CA ALA A 75 -2.70 15.08 18.37
C ALA A 75 -3.04 15.46 16.92
N LYS A 76 -3.06 16.76 16.63
CA LYS A 76 -3.35 17.28 15.29
C LYS A 76 -2.28 16.88 14.27
N GLY A 77 -1.01 16.92 14.66
CA GLY A 77 0.10 16.46 13.82
C GLY A 77 0.00 14.98 13.47
N MET A 78 -0.36 14.14 14.45
CA MET A 78 -0.58 12.70 14.24
C MET A 78 -1.80 12.42 13.35
N VAL A 79 -2.93 13.10 13.59
CA VAL A 79 -4.16 12.93 12.80
C VAL A 79 -3.90 13.27 11.33
N PHE A 80 -3.23 14.38 11.03
CA PHE A 80 -2.95 14.72 9.63
C PHE A 80 -2.03 13.70 8.96
N ALA A 81 -1.04 13.15 9.67
CA ALA A 81 -0.22 12.08 9.12
C ALA A 81 -1.05 10.81 8.83
N ALA A 82 -1.99 10.45 9.70
CA ALA A 82 -2.89 9.31 9.52
C ALA A 82 -3.90 9.52 8.37
N MET A 83 -4.37 10.75 8.14
CA MET A 83 -5.26 11.06 7.01
C MET A 83 -4.58 10.79 5.66
N VAL A 84 -3.27 11.04 5.54
CA VAL A 84 -2.53 10.74 4.31
C VAL A 84 -2.36 9.22 4.11
N GLU A 85 -2.23 8.48 5.19
CA GLU A 85 -2.13 7.01 5.16
C GLU A 85 -3.42 6.35 4.65
N THR A 86 -4.58 6.95 4.88
CA THR A 86 -5.89 6.43 4.45
C THR A 86 -5.93 6.17 2.93
N TYR A 87 -5.26 6.99 2.12
CA TYR A 87 -5.15 6.78 0.68
C TYR A 87 -4.36 5.52 0.30
N ALA A 88 -3.30 5.20 1.04
CA ALA A 88 -2.56 3.95 0.84
C ALA A 88 -3.42 2.74 1.21
N VAL A 89 -4.23 2.84 2.27
CA VAL A 89 -5.16 1.77 2.68
C VAL A 89 -6.23 1.54 1.61
N PHE A 90 -6.78 2.60 1.01
CA PHE A 90 -7.74 2.45 -0.10
C PHE A 90 -7.11 1.75 -1.31
N SER A 91 -5.87 2.08 -1.65
CA SER A 91 -5.16 1.44 -2.75
C SER A 91 -4.79 -0.02 -2.46
N LEU A 92 -4.46 -0.34 -1.21
CA LEU A 92 -4.32 -1.73 -0.76
C LEU A 92 -5.62 -2.49 -0.96
N LEU A 93 -6.75 -1.93 -0.49
CA LEU A 93 -8.06 -2.56 -0.62
C LEU A 93 -8.41 -2.84 -2.08
N ILE A 94 -8.24 -1.85 -2.96
CA ILE A 94 -8.48 -2.02 -4.41
C ILE A 94 -7.61 -3.15 -4.98
N SER A 95 -6.32 -3.19 -4.62
CA SER A 95 -5.40 -4.23 -5.10
C SER A 95 -5.84 -5.63 -4.66
N ILE A 96 -6.29 -5.78 -3.40
CA ILE A 96 -6.81 -7.04 -2.88
C ILE A 96 -8.12 -7.45 -3.58
N LEU A 97 -9.04 -6.50 -3.81
CA LEU A 97 -10.30 -6.78 -4.50
C LEU A 97 -10.08 -7.22 -5.96
N LEU A 98 -9.17 -6.55 -6.67
CA LEU A 98 -8.77 -6.94 -8.02
C LEU A 98 -8.16 -8.33 -8.03
N LEU A 99 -7.23 -8.61 -7.10
CA LEU A 99 -6.58 -9.91 -6.98
C LEU A 99 -7.57 -11.05 -6.71
N ASN A 100 -8.57 -10.82 -5.86
CA ASN A 100 -9.61 -11.81 -5.57
C ASN A 100 -10.55 -12.05 -6.76
N SER A 101 -10.71 -11.06 -7.64
CA SER A 101 -11.59 -11.17 -8.82
C SER A 101 -10.97 -11.95 -9.98
N ILE A 102 -9.64 -12.16 -9.99
CA ILE A 102 -8.94 -12.90 -11.04
C ILE A 102 -9.09 -14.41 -10.82
N VAL A 103 -9.50 -15.14 -11.85
CA VAL A 103 -9.53 -16.62 -11.87
C VAL A 103 -8.29 -17.12 -12.59
N LEU A 104 -7.55 -18.04 -11.94
CA LEU A 104 -6.34 -18.66 -12.46
C LEU A 104 -6.63 -20.02 -13.10
#